data_AF-A0A2E5TI53-F1
#
_entry.id   AF-A0A2E5TI53-F1
#
_cell.length_a   1.000
_cell.length_b   1.000
_cell.length_c   1.000
_cell.angle_alpha   90.00
_cell.angle_beta   90.00
_cell.angle_gamma   90.00
#
_symmetry.space_group_name_H-M   'P 1'
#
loop_
_entity.id
_entity.type
_entity.pdbx_description
1 polymer ?
#
loop_
_entity_poly.entity_id
_entity_poly.type
_entity_poly.pdbx_seq_one_letter_code
_entity_poly.pdbx_strand_id
1 'polypeptide(L)'
;MPFPEETINSIAQFLPHGGEQAPAPSEEQQREYSVEELALAANTTVRNIRAYQDRGVLPPPTLRGRKGIYNNQHLSRLRLVSNLLERGYTLSSIRELLDAMEQGIGLSEVLGMESAINSPWGNEAPINLPMSEMIAMFGTKLTPAAIKKAADLDLFSINGAQLRVTSMNTLKVSQELCATGIPLEELLDILAMMRGKVQPVADSFVKLVAEHVLEPYGEQPLPPREEFPKIAELVWRLRPMAQVVVDAELGRAMDQAANRFLADTLESILKQLPKE
;
A
#
# COMPACT_ATOMS: atom_id res chain seq x y z
N MET A 1 -5.48 0.73 -5.50
CA MET A 1 -4.69 1.95 -5.76
C MET A 1 -4.87 2.86 -4.57
N PRO A 2 -3.82 3.45 -3.99
CA PRO A 2 -3.96 4.42 -2.91
C PRO A 2 -4.70 5.66 -3.42
N PHE A 3 -5.51 6.29 -2.55
CA PHE A 3 -6.15 7.57 -2.86
C PHE A 3 -5.08 8.68 -2.92
N PRO A 4 -5.08 9.54 -3.94
CA PRO A 4 -4.20 10.71 -3.98
C PRO A 4 -4.45 11.65 -2.77
N GLU A 5 -3.42 12.26 -2.19
CA GLU A 5 -3.55 13.19 -1.06
C GLU A 5 -4.53 14.35 -1.32
N GLU A 6 -4.62 14.83 -2.57
CA GLU A 6 -5.62 15.84 -2.98
C GLU A 6 -7.06 15.33 -2.85
N THR A 7 -7.28 14.04 -3.07
CA THR A 7 -8.60 13.41 -2.90
C THR A 7 -8.94 13.31 -1.43
N ILE A 8 -7.95 13.01 -0.56
CA ILE A 8 -8.12 12.95 0.90
C ILE A 8 -8.46 14.34 1.47
N ASN A 9 -7.75 15.39 1.04
CA ASN A 9 -8.01 16.77 1.46
C ASN A 9 -9.36 17.30 0.95
N SER A 10 -9.74 16.93 -0.28
CA SER A 10 -11.07 17.27 -0.81
C SER A 10 -12.17 16.59 0.00
N ILE A 11 -12.00 15.33 0.41
CA ILE A 11 -13.01 14.62 1.21
C ILE A 11 -13.08 15.14 2.66
N ALA A 12 -11.96 15.53 3.26
CA ALA A 12 -11.91 16.14 4.59
C ALA A 12 -12.71 17.45 4.71
N GLN A 13 -12.80 18.23 3.61
CA GLN A 13 -13.63 19.44 3.55
C GLN A 13 -15.15 19.16 3.55
N PHE A 14 -15.57 17.92 3.31
CA PHE A 14 -16.98 17.53 3.25
C PHE A 14 -17.44 16.68 4.46
N LEU A 15 -16.57 16.46 5.44
CA LEU A 15 -16.94 15.83 6.72
C LEU A 15 -17.83 16.81 7.53
N PRO A 16 -18.98 16.38 8.05
CA PRO A 16 -19.64 17.15 9.11
C PRO A 16 -18.68 17.13 10.32
N HIS A 17 -18.30 18.31 10.81
CA HIS A 17 -17.49 18.43 12.03
C HIS A 17 -18.23 17.78 13.20
N GLY A 18 -17.88 16.53 13.48
CA GLY A 18 -18.35 15.81 14.66
C GLY A 18 -17.62 16.33 15.88
N GLY A 19 -18.33 17.13 16.68
CA GLY A 19 -18.04 17.26 18.10
C GLY A 19 -16.98 18.27 18.53
N GLU A 20 -17.16 19.56 18.22
CA GLU A 20 -16.72 20.65 19.10
C GLU A 20 -17.55 21.90 18.80
N GLN A 21 -18.01 22.59 19.85
CA GLN A 21 -19.05 23.62 19.87
C GLN A 21 -19.19 24.45 18.58
N ALA A 22 -20.22 24.16 17.78
CA ALA A 22 -20.56 24.96 16.62
C ALA A 22 -21.29 26.26 17.03
N PRO A 23 -20.88 27.45 16.56
CA PRO A 23 -21.74 28.63 16.59
C PRO A 23 -22.98 28.37 15.72
N ALA A 24 -24.08 29.07 16.01
CA ALA A 24 -25.39 28.86 15.38
C ALA A 24 -25.31 28.67 13.84
N PRO A 25 -26.07 27.72 13.26
CA PRO A 25 -25.97 27.40 11.85
C PRO A 25 -26.38 28.60 11.00
N SER A 26 -25.45 29.09 10.18
CA SER A 26 -25.68 30.15 9.18
C SER A 26 -26.75 29.71 8.18
N GLU A 27 -27.58 30.65 7.72
CA GLU A 27 -28.77 30.45 6.84
C GLU A 27 -28.50 29.63 5.56
N GLU A 28 -27.23 29.48 5.15
CA GLU A 28 -26.81 28.67 4.01
C GLU A 28 -26.98 27.15 4.21
N GLN A 29 -27.05 26.63 5.45
CA GLN A 29 -27.13 25.18 5.71
C GLN A 29 -28.53 24.57 5.48
N GLN A 30 -29.59 25.38 5.36
CA GLN A 30 -30.98 24.92 5.23
C GLN A 30 -31.59 25.12 3.84
N ARG A 31 -30.78 25.16 2.77
CA ARG A 31 -31.35 25.26 1.43
C ARG A 31 -32.00 23.93 1.03
N GLU A 32 -33.31 24.00 0.82
CA GLU A 32 -34.12 22.91 0.29
C GLU A 32 -34.14 22.96 -1.25
N TYR A 33 -33.98 21.80 -1.89
CA TYR A 33 -33.97 21.64 -3.33
C TYR A 33 -35.08 20.68 -3.74
N SER A 34 -35.80 21.01 -4.80
CA SER A 34 -36.53 20.02 -5.59
C SER A 34 -35.55 19.11 -6.35
N VAL A 35 -36.03 17.96 -6.85
CA VAL A 35 -35.17 17.02 -7.60
C VAL A 35 -34.57 17.66 -8.88
N GLU A 36 -35.29 18.60 -9.48
CA GLU A 36 -34.87 19.31 -10.71
C GLU A 36 -33.80 20.36 -10.37
N GLU A 37 -33.99 21.13 -9.30
CA GLU A 37 -32.99 22.10 -8.82
C GLU A 37 -31.73 21.40 -8.31
N LEU A 38 -31.87 20.23 -7.66
CA LEU A 38 -30.73 19.44 -7.21
C LEU A 38 -29.92 18.90 -8.39
N ALA A 39 -30.59 18.41 -9.44
CA ALA A 39 -29.93 17.95 -10.66
C ALA A 39 -29.09 19.06 -11.30
N LEU A 40 -29.67 20.26 -11.41
CA LEU A 40 -28.97 21.42 -11.93
C LEU A 40 -27.77 21.82 -11.04
N ALA A 41 -27.97 21.88 -9.72
CA ALA A 41 -26.94 22.30 -8.77
C ALA A 41 -25.77 21.29 -8.63
N ALA A 42 -26.05 20.00 -8.84
CA ALA A 42 -25.07 18.92 -8.83
C ALA A 42 -24.49 18.61 -10.22
N ASN A 43 -24.87 19.37 -11.25
CA ASN A 43 -24.47 19.15 -12.65
C ASN A 43 -24.71 17.70 -13.12
N THR A 44 -25.87 17.15 -12.77
CA THR A 44 -26.28 15.78 -13.12
C THR A 44 -27.72 15.76 -13.63
N THR A 45 -28.27 14.57 -13.86
CA THR A 45 -29.67 14.42 -14.33
C THR A 45 -30.56 13.85 -13.22
N VAL A 46 -31.86 14.16 -13.28
CA VAL A 46 -32.89 13.56 -12.40
C VAL A 46 -32.86 12.04 -12.50
N ARG A 47 -32.57 11.48 -13.68
CA ARG A 47 -32.41 10.05 -13.91
C ARG A 47 -31.27 9.46 -13.08
N ASN A 48 -30.11 10.13 -13.05
CA ASN A 48 -28.96 9.69 -12.28
C ASN A 48 -29.22 9.78 -10.77
N ILE A 49 -29.88 10.86 -10.31
CA ILE A 49 -30.25 11.01 -8.89
C ILE A 49 -31.12 9.84 -8.44
N ARG A 50 -32.16 9.49 -9.21
CA ARG A 50 -33.01 8.33 -8.90
C ARG A 50 -32.23 7.02 -8.93
N ALA A 51 -31.35 6.83 -9.92
CA ALA A 51 -30.49 5.65 -9.99
C ALA A 51 -29.54 5.54 -8.78
N TYR A 52 -29.07 6.66 -8.24
CA TYR A 52 -28.23 6.67 -7.03
C TYR A 52 -29.03 6.37 -5.77
N GLN A 53 -30.30 6.77 -5.72
CA GLN A 53 -31.23 6.39 -4.64
C GLN A 53 -31.55 4.91 -4.67
N ASP A 54 -31.93 4.38 -5.84
CA ASP A 54 -32.26 2.96 -6.01
C ASP A 54 -31.07 2.06 -5.65
N ARG A 55 -29.85 2.54 -5.88
CA ARG A 55 -28.60 1.84 -5.55
C ARG A 55 -28.09 2.13 -4.14
N GLY A 56 -28.81 2.90 -3.33
CA GLY A 56 -28.47 3.19 -1.93
C GLY A 56 -27.26 4.12 -1.74
N VAL A 57 -26.80 4.80 -2.80
CA VAL A 57 -25.70 5.76 -2.74
C VAL A 57 -26.18 7.12 -2.25
N LEU A 58 -27.45 7.46 -2.48
CA LEU A 58 -28.06 8.69 -1.99
C LEU A 58 -29.23 8.35 -1.04
N PRO A 59 -29.30 8.94 0.17
CA PRO A 59 -30.43 8.73 1.05
C PRO A 59 -31.75 9.20 0.41
N PRO A 60 -32.89 8.63 0.85
CA PRO A 60 -34.20 9.05 0.36
C PRO A 60 -34.49 10.50 0.77
N PRO A 61 -35.26 11.24 -0.04
CA PRO A 61 -35.58 12.63 0.26
C PRO A 61 -36.62 12.71 1.37
N THR A 62 -36.67 13.85 2.06
CA THR A 62 -37.74 14.13 3.02
C THR A 62 -39.04 14.41 2.25
N LEU A 63 -40.09 13.65 2.54
CA LEU A 63 -41.38 13.83 1.87
C LEU A 63 -42.15 15.00 2.49
N ARG A 64 -42.43 16.02 1.68
CA ARG A 64 -43.38 17.09 2.03
C ARG A 64 -44.58 16.98 1.07
N GLY A 65 -45.60 16.25 1.50
CA GLY A 65 -46.75 15.90 0.66
C GLY A 65 -46.38 14.88 -0.42
N ARG A 66 -46.64 15.20 -1.70
CA ARG A 66 -46.27 14.36 -2.86
C ARG A 66 -44.91 14.71 -3.49
N LYS A 67 -44.18 15.68 -2.92
CA LYS A 67 -42.89 16.13 -3.44
C LYS A 67 -41.78 15.73 -2.47
N GLY A 68 -40.72 15.10 -3.01
CA GLY A 68 -39.49 14.82 -2.27
C GLY A 68 -38.60 16.06 -2.23
N ILE A 69 -38.21 16.46 -1.03
CA ILE A 69 -37.34 17.61 -0.77
C ILE A 69 -35.96 17.12 -0.37
N TYR A 70 -34.94 17.71 -0.99
CA TYR A 70 -33.53 17.43 -0.74
C TYR A 70 -32.90 18.61 -0.02
N ASN A 71 -31.87 18.36 0.79
CA ASN A 71 -31.14 19.42 1.49
C ASN A 71 -29.71 19.54 0.94
N ASN A 72 -28.93 20.50 1.46
CA ASN A 72 -27.53 20.67 1.09
C ASN A 72 -26.65 19.42 1.29
N GLN A 73 -26.98 18.54 2.26
CA GLN A 73 -26.22 17.31 2.46
C GLN A 73 -26.34 16.38 1.24
N HIS A 74 -27.53 16.34 0.61
CA HIS A 74 -27.73 15.58 -0.62
C HIS A 74 -26.91 16.16 -1.78
N LEU A 75 -26.82 17.50 -1.88
CA LEU A 75 -26.01 18.17 -2.90
C LEU A 75 -24.52 17.89 -2.73
N SER A 76 -24.00 18.02 -1.51
CA SER A 76 -22.59 17.72 -1.20
C SER A 76 -22.24 16.27 -1.52
N ARG A 77 -23.14 15.33 -1.16
CA ARG A 77 -22.97 13.91 -1.45
C ARG A 77 -22.97 13.62 -2.95
N LEU A 78 -23.86 14.23 -3.72
CA LEU A 78 -23.88 14.07 -5.18
C LEU A 78 -22.59 14.57 -5.84
N ARG A 79 -22.03 15.68 -5.37
CA ARG A 79 -20.75 16.21 -5.88
C ARG A 79 -19.59 15.28 -5.60
N LEU A 80 -19.54 14.70 -4.41
CA LEU A 80 -18.54 13.69 -4.03
C LEU A 80 -18.64 12.46 -4.93
N VAL A 81 -19.84 11.92 -5.11
CA VAL A 81 -20.09 10.76 -5.98
C VAL A 81 -19.62 11.03 -7.41
N SER A 82 -19.97 12.18 -7.98
CA SER A 82 -19.52 12.56 -9.33
C SER A 82 -17.99 12.64 -9.42
N ASN A 83 -17.33 13.26 -8.44
CA ASN A 83 -15.87 13.37 -8.41
C ASN A 83 -15.16 12.00 -8.37
N LEU A 84 -15.70 11.04 -7.61
CA LEU A 84 -15.14 9.69 -7.52
C LEU A 84 -15.41 8.88 -8.80
N LEU A 85 -16.57 9.04 -9.43
CA LEU A 85 -16.88 8.38 -10.71
C LEU A 85 -15.97 8.90 -11.84
N GLU A 86 -15.70 10.20 -11.89
CA GLU A 86 -14.76 10.80 -12.86
C GLU A 86 -13.33 10.25 -12.71
N ARG A 87 -12.95 9.86 -11.49
CA ARG A 87 -11.66 9.21 -11.17
C ARG A 87 -11.64 7.70 -11.40
N GLY A 88 -12.74 7.12 -11.93
CA GLY A 88 -12.81 5.71 -12.30
C GLY A 88 -13.23 4.75 -11.17
N TYR A 89 -13.69 5.26 -10.03
CA TYR A 89 -14.21 4.41 -8.96
C TYR A 89 -15.59 3.83 -9.32
N THR A 90 -15.89 2.63 -8.86
CA THR A 90 -17.19 1.99 -9.11
C THR A 90 -18.25 2.46 -8.13
N LEU A 91 -19.52 2.45 -8.54
CA LEU A 91 -20.64 2.85 -7.68
C LEU A 91 -20.77 2.00 -6.40
N SER A 92 -20.38 0.73 -6.45
CA SER A 92 -20.36 -0.17 -5.28
C SER A 92 -19.30 0.25 -4.27
N SER A 93 -18.07 0.53 -4.72
CA SER A 93 -16.99 1.00 -3.83
C SER A 93 -17.33 2.35 -3.20
N ILE A 94 -17.97 3.25 -3.96
CA ILE A 94 -18.44 4.55 -3.46
C ILE A 94 -19.54 4.36 -2.40
N ARG A 95 -20.45 3.41 -2.58
CA ARG A 95 -21.49 3.09 -1.60
C ARG A 95 -20.89 2.61 -0.28
N GLU A 96 -19.97 1.64 -0.33
CA GLU A 96 -19.32 1.09 0.86
C GLU A 96 -18.57 2.17 1.65
N LEU A 97 -17.91 3.09 0.94
CA LEU A 97 -17.23 4.24 1.52
C LEU A 97 -18.19 5.20 2.23
N LEU A 98 -19.33 5.49 1.60
CA LEU A 98 -20.35 6.39 2.16
C LEU A 98 -21.11 5.74 3.35
N ASP A 99 -21.40 4.45 3.27
CA ASP A 99 -22.02 3.68 4.36
C ASP A 99 -21.10 3.62 5.58
N ALA A 100 -19.77 3.55 5.38
CA ALA A 100 -18.78 3.64 6.46
C ALA A 100 -18.75 5.04 7.11
N MET A 101 -18.89 6.12 6.32
CA MET A 101 -18.93 7.50 6.83
C MET A 101 -20.19 7.79 7.65
N GLU A 102 -21.35 7.28 7.25
CA GLU A 102 -22.62 7.46 7.99
C GLU A 102 -22.64 6.74 9.34
N GLN A 103 -21.80 5.72 9.52
CA GLN A 103 -21.64 5.00 10.78
C GLN A 103 -20.68 5.70 11.75
N GLY A 104 -20.25 6.93 11.45
CA GLY A 104 -19.38 7.73 12.32
C GLY A 104 -17.92 7.31 12.30
N ILE A 105 -17.52 6.48 11.34
CA ILE A 105 -16.14 6.05 11.17
C ILE A 105 -15.43 7.12 10.33
N GLY A 106 -14.31 7.64 10.84
CA GLY A 106 -13.51 8.58 10.09
C GLY A 106 -12.99 7.89 8.82
N LEU A 107 -13.24 8.45 7.64
CA LEU A 107 -12.76 7.88 6.38
C LEU A 107 -11.23 7.66 6.38
N SER A 108 -10.51 8.52 7.10
CA SER A 108 -9.08 8.40 7.40
C SER A 108 -8.69 7.13 8.16
N GLU A 109 -9.59 6.56 8.96
CA GLU A 109 -9.34 5.38 9.80
C GLU A 109 -9.48 4.08 8.99
N VAL A 110 -10.51 3.98 8.16
CA VAL A 110 -10.71 2.83 7.24
C VAL A 110 -9.66 2.86 6.13
N LEU A 111 -9.40 4.03 5.53
CA LEU A 111 -8.35 4.17 4.53
C LEU A 111 -6.94 4.03 5.13
N GLY A 112 -6.74 4.46 6.38
CA GLY A 112 -5.48 4.28 7.11
C GLY A 112 -5.16 2.80 7.35
N MET A 113 -6.17 1.98 7.66
CA MET A 113 -6.04 0.53 7.79
C MET A 113 -5.86 -0.17 6.44
N GLU A 114 -6.68 0.16 5.43
CA GLU A 114 -6.52 -0.38 4.07
C GLU A 114 -5.13 -0.04 3.52
N SER A 115 -4.65 1.18 3.75
CA SER A 115 -3.30 1.59 3.37
C SER A 115 -2.22 0.86 4.17
N ALA A 116 -2.36 0.70 5.49
CA ALA A 116 -1.38 -0.03 6.30
C ALA A 116 -1.24 -1.51 5.89
N ILE A 117 -2.34 -2.13 5.44
CA ILE A 117 -2.38 -3.54 4.99
C ILE A 117 -1.84 -3.66 3.55
N ASN A 118 -2.25 -2.77 2.64
CA ASN A 118 -1.94 -2.88 1.22
C ASN A 118 -0.65 -2.15 0.80
N SER A 119 -0.06 -1.34 1.68
CA SER A 119 1.20 -0.64 1.38
C SER A 119 2.36 -1.63 1.37
N PRO A 120 3.20 -1.63 0.31
CA PRO A 120 4.43 -2.41 0.28
C PRO A 120 5.27 -2.18 1.55
N TRP A 121 5.89 -3.24 2.04
CA TRP A 121 6.84 -3.15 3.16
C TRP A 121 8.21 -2.59 2.73
N GLY A 122 8.48 -2.58 1.43
CA GLY A 122 9.68 -1.97 0.85
C GLY A 122 9.50 -0.47 0.58
N ASN A 123 10.56 0.30 0.80
CA ASN A 123 10.61 1.75 0.51
C ASN A 123 10.83 2.06 -0.98
N GLU A 124 10.62 1.10 -1.88
CA GLU A 124 10.91 1.25 -3.30
C GLU A 124 9.68 0.90 -4.13
N ALA A 125 9.24 1.85 -4.94
CA ALA A 125 8.19 1.62 -5.93
C ALA A 125 8.78 0.90 -7.14
N PRO A 126 8.08 -0.11 -7.72
CA PRO A 126 8.52 -0.73 -8.95
C PRO A 126 8.67 0.29 -10.08
N ILE A 127 9.74 0.16 -10.87
CA ILE A 127 10.07 1.08 -11.96
C ILE A 127 9.93 0.34 -13.29
N ASN A 128 9.38 1.03 -14.30
CA ASN A 128 9.38 0.53 -15.67
C ASN A 128 10.66 0.98 -16.37
N LEU A 129 11.37 0.04 -16.98
CA LEU A 129 12.55 0.29 -17.80
C LEU A 129 12.45 -0.47 -19.13
N PRO A 130 13.01 0.06 -20.21
CA PRO A 130 13.08 -0.68 -21.46
C PRO A 130 14.08 -1.84 -21.35
N MET A 131 13.82 -2.94 -22.07
CA MET A 131 14.75 -4.08 -22.14
C MET A 131 16.17 -3.66 -22.57
N SER A 132 16.29 -2.64 -23.41
CA SER A 132 17.58 -2.09 -23.85
C SER A 132 18.44 -1.56 -22.70
N GLU A 133 17.83 -1.01 -21.65
CA GLU A 133 18.54 -0.52 -20.47
C GLU A 133 19.06 -1.69 -19.63
N MET A 134 18.26 -2.75 -19.46
CA MET A 134 18.72 -3.97 -18.81
C MET A 134 19.90 -4.60 -19.57
N ILE A 135 19.83 -4.65 -20.91
CA ILE A 135 20.95 -5.11 -21.75
C ILE A 135 22.17 -4.21 -21.58
N ALA A 136 22.01 -2.88 -21.50
CA ALA A 136 23.12 -1.97 -21.27
C ALA A 136 23.79 -2.19 -19.90
N MET A 137 23.01 -2.51 -18.86
CA MET A 137 23.53 -2.73 -17.51
C MET A 137 24.37 -4.01 -17.40
N PHE A 138 23.89 -5.12 -17.96
CA PHE A 138 24.48 -6.44 -17.74
C PHE A 138 25.18 -7.04 -18.98
N GLY A 139 24.89 -6.55 -20.18
CA GLY A 139 25.50 -6.99 -21.43
C GLY A 139 25.38 -8.49 -21.63
N THR A 140 26.52 -9.15 -21.87
CA THR A 140 26.62 -10.60 -22.09
C THR A 140 26.32 -11.45 -20.85
N LYS A 141 26.23 -10.83 -19.66
CA LYS A 141 25.91 -11.54 -18.40
C LYS A 141 24.42 -11.89 -18.30
N LEU A 142 23.56 -11.30 -19.14
CA LEU A 142 22.15 -11.71 -19.29
C LEU A 142 22.04 -12.99 -20.12
N THR A 143 22.46 -14.10 -19.53
CA THR A 143 22.25 -15.42 -20.11
C THR A 143 20.75 -15.78 -20.03
N PRO A 144 20.24 -16.65 -20.92
CA PRO A 144 18.87 -17.16 -20.79
C PRO A 144 18.59 -17.80 -19.41
N ALA A 145 19.60 -18.43 -18.81
CA ALA A 145 19.52 -18.99 -17.47
C ALA A 145 19.37 -17.91 -16.40
N ALA A 146 20.18 -16.83 -16.46
CA ALA A 146 20.07 -15.70 -15.54
C ALA A 146 18.72 -14.98 -15.66
N ILE A 147 18.24 -14.74 -16.89
CA ILE A 147 16.92 -14.14 -17.14
C ILE A 147 15.81 -15.00 -16.52
N LYS A 148 15.85 -16.31 -16.75
CA LYS A 148 14.88 -17.25 -16.19
C LYS A 148 14.91 -17.23 -14.66
N LYS A 149 16.09 -17.36 -14.02
CA LYS A 149 16.23 -17.31 -12.56
C LYS A 149 15.71 -15.98 -12.00
N ALA A 150 16.03 -14.85 -12.63
CA ALA A 150 15.58 -13.55 -12.19
C ALA A 150 14.05 -13.39 -12.30
N ALA A 151 13.43 -13.98 -13.34
CA ALA A 151 11.98 -14.05 -13.48
C ALA A 151 11.33 -14.98 -12.44
N ASP A 152 11.92 -16.16 -12.18
CA ASP A 152 11.47 -17.10 -11.12
C ASP A 152 11.58 -16.46 -9.71
N LEU A 153 12.46 -15.46 -9.55
CA LEU A 153 12.59 -14.63 -8.36
C LEU A 153 11.75 -13.34 -8.43
N ASP A 154 10.80 -13.20 -9.35
CA ASP A 154 9.92 -12.01 -9.46
C ASP A 154 10.68 -10.67 -9.42
N LEU A 155 11.91 -10.63 -9.94
CA LEU A 155 12.73 -9.40 -9.96
C LEU A 155 12.23 -8.41 -11.00
N PHE A 156 11.58 -8.92 -12.04
CA PHE A 156 10.89 -8.12 -13.03
C PHE A 156 9.71 -8.89 -13.63
N SER A 157 8.77 -8.15 -14.21
CA SER A 157 7.74 -8.68 -15.10
C SER A 157 7.84 -8.02 -16.47
N ILE A 158 7.52 -8.78 -17.52
CA ILE A 158 7.63 -8.30 -18.91
C ILE A 158 6.25 -7.81 -19.35
N ASN A 159 6.16 -6.53 -19.72
CA ASN A 159 4.98 -5.89 -20.29
C ASN A 159 5.31 -5.34 -21.68
N GLY A 160 5.24 -6.20 -22.68
CA GLY A 160 5.62 -5.87 -24.05
C GLY A 160 7.12 -5.54 -24.14
N ALA A 161 7.46 -4.30 -24.53
CA ALA A 161 8.85 -3.83 -24.62
C ALA A 161 9.41 -3.24 -23.31
N GLN A 162 8.57 -3.13 -22.28
CA GLN A 162 8.93 -2.57 -20.98
C GLN A 162 9.02 -3.69 -19.94
N LEU A 163 10.03 -3.60 -19.09
CA LEU A 163 10.19 -4.43 -17.90
C LEU A 163 9.75 -3.63 -16.71
N ARG A 164 8.87 -4.19 -15.88
CA ARG A 164 8.56 -3.64 -14.57
C ARG A 164 9.46 -4.33 -13.55
N VAL A 165 10.51 -3.64 -13.09
CA VAL A 165 11.46 -4.13 -12.09
C VAL A 165 10.95 -3.83 -10.69
N THR A 166 11.06 -4.82 -9.81
CA THR A 166 10.55 -4.77 -8.44
C THR A 166 11.41 -3.88 -7.52
N SER A 167 12.74 -3.89 -7.70
CA SER A 167 13.69 -3.05 -6.97
C SER A 167 14.84 -2.60 -7.87
N MET A 168 14.93 -1.30 -8.13
CA MET A 168 16.03 -0.69 -8.88
C MET A 168 17.32 -0.68 -8.06
N ASN A 169 17.24 -0.54 -6.74
CA ASN A 169 18.42 -0.65 -5.86
C ASN A 169 19.08 -2.03 -5.97
N THR A 170 18.30 -3.10 -5.93
CA THR A 170 18.82 -4.46 -6.10
C THR A 170 19.48 -4.63 -7.48
N LEU A 171 18.88 -4.05 -8.52
CA LEU A 171 19.43 -4.08 -9.88
C LEU A 171 20.78 -3.36 -9.98
N LYS A 172 20.90 -2.16 -9.41
CA LYS A 172 22.14 -1.37 -9.39
C LYS A 172 23.26 -2.05 -8.61
N VAL A 173 22.97 -2.57 -7.42
CA VAL A 173 23.95 -3.32 -6.61
C VAL A 173 24.41 -4.57 -7.37
N SER A 174 23.48 -5.29 -8.01
CA SER A 174 23.83 -6.45 -8.83
C SER A 174 24.72 -6.07 -10.01
N GLN A 175 24.47 -4.94 -10.66
CA GLN A 175 25.31 -4.42 -11.74
C GLN A 175 26.74 -4.13 -11.27
N GLU A 176 26.89 -3.45 -10.13
CA GLU A 176 28.18 -3.11 -9.55
C GLU A 176 28.98 -4.35 -9.15
N LEU A 177 28.34 -5.31 -8.47
CA LEU A 177 28.96 -6.60 -8.13
C LEU A 177 29.32 -7.41 -9.38
N CYS A 178 28.47 -7.39 -10.41
CA CYS A 178 28.81 -8.00 -11.68
C CYS A 178 30.01 -7.33 -12.35
N ALA A 179 30.20 -6.02 -12.17
CA ALA A 179 31.33 -5.29 -12.75
C ALA A 179 32.68 -5.69 -12.13
N THR A 180 32.69 -6.20 -10.89
CA THR A 180 33.91 -6.72 -10.24
C THR A 180 34.27 -8.15 -10.66
N GLY A 181 33.47 -8.79 -11.52
CA GLY A 181 33.71 -10.13 -12.05
C GLY A 181 32.87 -11.23 -11.41
N ILE A 182 31.99 -10.89 -10.46
CA ILE A 182 31.08 -11.86 -9.85
C ILE A 182 30.02 -12.28 -10.89
N PRO A 183 29.79 -13.58 -11.14
CA PRO A 183 28.77 -14.02 -12.08
C PRO A 183 27.36 -13.67 -11.62
N LEU A 184 26.53 -13.15 -12.55
CA LEU A 184 25.15 -12.78 -12.26
C LEU A 184 24.32 -13.97 -11.72
N GLU A 185 24.57 -15.18 -12.25
CA GLU A 185 23.88 -16.38 -11.80
C GLU A 185 24.18 -16.74 -10.34
N GLU A 186 25.42 -16.51 -9.87
CA GLU A 186 25.80 -16.72 -8.47
C GLU A 186 25.13 -15.69 -7.55
N LEU A 187 25.03 -14.43 -7.98
CA LEU A 187 24.29 -13.40 -7.23
C LEU A 187 22.81 -13.76 -7.09
N LEU A 188 22.20 -14.28 -8.15
CA LEU A 188 20.80 -14.74 -8.13
C LEU A 188 20.63 -15.95 -7.21
N ASP A 189 21.60 -16.87 -7.14
CA ASP A 189 21.56 -18.01 -6.22
C ASP A 189 21.67 -17.57 -4.76
N ILE A 190 22.53 -16.59 -4.46
CA ILE A 190 22.61 -15.96 -3.13
C ILE A 190 21.28 -15.29 -2.77
N LEU A 191 20.68 -14.55 -3.69
CA LEU A 191 19.39 -13.90 -3.48
C LEU A 191 18.28 -14.91 -3.21
N ALA A 192 18.21 -16.00 -3.99
CA ALA A 192 17.24 -17.08 -3.82
C ALA A 192 17.37 -17.72 -2.43
N MET A 193 18.60 -18.03 -2.02
CA MET A 193 18.91 -18.56 -0.70
C MET A 193 18.51 -17.58 0.41
N MET A 194 18.87 -16.30 0.27
CA MET A 194 18.53 -15.26 1.24
C MET A 194 17.02 -15.13 1.42
N ARG A 195 16.23 -15.09 0.35
CA ARG A 195 14.76 -15.05 0.45
C ARG A 195 14.20 -16.24 1.22
N GLY A 196 14.70 -17.44 0.95
CA GLY A 196 14.31 -18.65 1.68
C GLY A 196 14.64 -18.60 3.18
N LYS A 197 15.64 -17.82 3.60
CA LYS A 197 16.01 -17.65 5.02
C LYS A 197 15.29 -16.47 5.68
N VAL A 198 14.98 -15.42 4.93
CA VAL A 198 14.27 -14.24 5.43
C VAL A 198 12.78 -14.50 5.59
N GLN A 199 12.15 -15.29 4.71
CA GLN A 199 10.70 -15.55 4.76
C GLN A 199 10.24 -16.11 6.13
N PRO A 200 10.87 -17.15 6.72
CA PRO A 200 10.47 -17.64 8.04
C PRO A 200 10.63 -16.60 9.17
N VAL A 201 11.61 -15.70 9.05
CA VAL A 201 11.82 -14.60 10.00
C VAL A 201 10.66 -13.60 9.89
N ALA A 202 10.29 -13.21 8.67
CA ALA A 202 9.15 -12.35 8.42
C ALA A 202 7.83 -12.96 8.95
N ASP A 203 7.59 -14.25 8.67
CA ASP A 203 6.42 -14.98 9.16
C ASP A 203 6.38 -14.99 10.71
N SER A 204 7.54 -15.12 11.36
CA SER A 204 7.65 -15.06 12.82
C SER A 204 7.33 -13.68 13.39
N PHE A 205 7.77 -12.60 12.73
CA PHE A 205 7.40 -11.23 13.13
C PHE A 205 5.89 -11.00 12.97
N VAL A 206 5.30 -11.40 11.84
CA VAL A 206 3.85 -11.27 11.61
C VAL A 206 3.07 -12.09 12.64
N LYS A 207 3.52 -13.31 12.94
CA LYS A 207 2.91 -14.16 13.96
C LYS A 207 2.99 -13.51 15.35
N LEU A 208 4.14 -12.95 15.72
CA LEU A 208 4.30 -12.27 17.02
C LEU A 208 3.36 -11.08 17.16
N VAL A 209 3.17 -10.30 16.09
CA VAL A 209 2.20 -9.20 16.06
C VAL A 209 0.77 -9.73 16.13
N ALA A 210 0.44 -10.78 15.36
CA ALA A 210 -0.89 -11.39 15.41
C ALA A 210 -1.23 -11.90 16.81
N GLU A 211 -0.29 -12.57 17.48
CA GLU A 211 -0.45 -13.01 18.86
C GLU A 211 -0.57 -11.79 19.80
N HIS A 212 0.41 -10.91 19.87
CA HIS A 212 0.42 -9.90 20.95
C HIS A 212 -0.51 -8.69 20.71
N VAL A 213 -0.93 -8.45 19.47
CA VAL A 213 -1.80 -7.33 19.10
C VAL A 213 -3.23 -7.78 18.83
N LEU A 214 -3.45 -8.99 18.28
CA LEU A 214 -4.80 -9.46 17.94
C LEU A 214 -5.40 -10.44 18.97
N GLU A 215 -4.58 -11.22 19.70
CA GLU A 215 -5.06 -12.15 20.74
C GLU A 215 -5.87 -11.49 21.87
N PRO A 216 -5.63 -10.21 22.29
CA PRO A 216 -6.51 -9.53 23.24
C PRO A 216 -7.97 -9.42 22.78
N TYR A 217 -8.25 -9.60 21.48
CA TYR A 217 -9.61 -9.60 20.91
C TYR A 217 -10.24 -11.00 20.82
N GLY A 218 -9.50 -12.05 21.24
CA GLY A 218 -10.01 -13.38 21.58
C GLY A 218 -10.88 -14.03 20.49
N GLU A 219 -12.16 -14.26 20.82
CA GLU A 219 -13.14 -14.96 19.96
C GLU A 219 -13.83 -14.08 18.92
N GLN A 220 -13.56 -12.77 18.88
CA GLN A 220 -14.09 -11.92 17.82
C GLN A 220 -13.22 -12.06 16.56
N PRO A 221 -13.82 -12.33 15.37
CA PRO A 221 -13.05 -12.53 14.14
C PRO A 221 -12.30 -11.28 13.68
N LEU A 222 -12.63 -10.10 14.23
CA LEU A 222 -11.99 -8.81 13.96
C LEU A 222 -11.95 -7.97 15.25
N PRO A 223 -10.89 -7.16 15.47
CA PRO A 223 -10.84 -6.18 16.55
C PRO A 223 -12.04 -5.22 16.52
N PRO A 224 -12.44 -4.61 17.66
CA PRO A 224 -13.35 -3.48 17.68
C PRO A 224 -12.87 -2.38 16.73
N ARG A 225 -13.80 -1.76 16.01
CA ARG A 225 -13.48 -0.75 14.97
C ARG A 225 -12.71 0.46 15.53
N GLU A 226 -12.90 0.79 16.81
CA GLU A 226 -12.21 1.85 17.55
C GLU A 226 -10.69 1.59 17.74
N GLU A 227 -10.27 0.33 17.64
CA GLU A 227 -8.88 -0.08 17.83
C GLU A 227 -8.08 -0.12 16.52
N PHE A 228 -8.76 -0.04 15.37
CA PHE A 228 -8.12 -0.08 14.05
C PHE A 228 -7.04 0.99 13.84
N PRO A 229 -7.24 2.27 14.22
CA PRO A 229 -6.19 3.28 14.08
C PRO A 229 -4.92 2.95 14.86
N LYS A 230 -5.07 2.42 16.08
CA LYS A 230 -3.95 2.03 16.94
C LYS A 230 -3.18 0.85 16.36
N ILE A 231 -3.89 -0.14 15.81
CA ILE A 231 -3.27 -1.29 15.13
C ILE A 231 -2.51 -0.83 13.87
N ALA A 232 -3.11 0.05 13.07
CA ALA A 232 -2.45 0.61 11.89
C ALA A 232 -1.18 1.38 12.28
N GLU A 233 -1.22 2.21 13.32
CA GLU A 233 -0.06 2.93 13.85
C GLU A 233 1.04 1.98 14.32
N LEU A 234 0.69 0.91 15.04
CA LEU A 234 1.64 -0.12 15.46
C LEU A 234 2.33 -0.76 14.26
N VAL A 235 1.59 -1.14 13.22
CA VAL A 235 2.17 -1.69 11.97
C VAL A 235 3.14 -0.70 11.33
N TRP A 236 2.77 0.58 11.24
CA TRP A 236 3.64 1.62 10.66
C TRP A 236 4.93 1.81 11.48
N ARG A 237 4.84 1.73 12.81
CA ARG A 237 6.00 1.86 13.70
C ARG A 237 6.90 0.63 13.70
N LEU A 238 6.33 -0.57 13.54
CA LEU A 238 7.09 -1.83 13.54
C LEU A 238 7.96 -1.97 12.29
N ARG A 239 7.49 -1.49 11.13
CA ARG A 239 8.21 -1.57 9.83
C ARG A 239 9.67 -1.10 9.91
N PRO A 240 9.99 0.16 10.29
CA PRO A 240 11.37 0.64 10.35
C PRO A 240 12.19 -0.05 11.45
N MET A 241 11.55 -0.49 12.55
CA MET A 241 12.25 -1.18 13.63
C MET A 241 12.72 -2.58 13.20
N ALA A 242 11.88 -3.32 12.47
CA ALA A 242 12.25 -4.61 11.92
C ALA A 242 13.41 -4.49 10.93
N GLN A 243 13.41 -3.45 10.08
CA GLN A 243 14.51 -3.17 9.15
C GLN A 243 15.84 -2.94 9.90
N VAL A 244 15.84 -2.06 10.91
CA VAL A 244 17.05 -1.77 11.71
C VAL A 244 17.63 -3.03 12.36
N VAL A 245 16.77 -3.91 12.90
CA VAL A 245 17.22 -5.17 13.52
C VAL A 245 17.79 -6.12 12.48
N VAL A 246 17.14 -6.27 11.32
CA VAL A 246 17.62 -7.14 10.23
C VAL A 246 18.97 -6.66 9.70
N ASP A 247 19.13 -5.35 9.48
CA ASP A 247 20.40 -4.77 9.01
C ASP A 247 21.54 -5.00 10.01
N ALA A 248 21.27 -4.80 11.30
CA ALA A 248 22.25 -5.06 12.36
C ALA A 248 22.63 -6.55 12.46
N GLU A 249 21.66 -7.46 12.37
CA GLU A 249 21.91 -8.90 12.39
C GLU A 249 22.64 -9.39 11.15
N LEU A 250 22.36 -8.80 9.98
CA LEU A 250 23.12 -9.07 8.75
C LEU A 250 24.58 -8.66 8.92
N GLY A 251 24.85 -7.46 9.43
CA GLY A 251 26.20 -6.98 9.71
C GLY A 251 26.96 -7.92 10.65
N ARG A 252 26.33 -8.30 11.77
CA ARG A 252 26.90 -9.25 12.74
C ARG A 252 27.21 -10.62 12.10
N ALA A 253 26.29 -11.14 11.26
CA ALA A 253 26.48 -12.41 10.58
C ALA A 253 27.61 -12.36 9.53
N MET A 254 27.73 -11.24 8.81
CA MET A 254 28.81 -11.01 7.86
C MET A 254 30.18 -10.94 8.55
N ASP A 255 30.30 -10.24 9.68
CA ASP A 255 31.54 -10.19 10.46
C ASP A 255 31.99 -11.58 10.93
N GLN A 256 31.04 -12.40 11.42
CA GLN A 256 31.33 -13.77 11.81
C GLN A 256 31.77 -14.63 10.64
N ALA A 257 31.12 -14.51 9.48
CA ALA A 257 31.47 -15.25 8.28
C ALA A 257 32.85 -14.85 7.73
N ALA A 258 33.13 -13.55 7.67
CA ALA A 258 34.40 -13.01 7.19
C ALA A 258 35.57 -13.44 8.08
N ASN A 259 35.43 -13.31 9.41
CA ASN A 259 36.45 -13.74 10.36
C ASN A 259 36.76 -15.23 10.27
N ARG A 260 35.72 -16.08 10.12
CA ARG A 260 35.91 -17.52 9.93
C ARG A 260 36.65 -17.81 8.62
N PHE A 261 36.22 -17.21 7.52
CA PHE A 261 36.87 -17.40 6.22
C PHE A 261 38.35 -16.98 6.23
N LEU A 262 38.66 -15.84 6.86
CA LEU A 262 40.03 -15.36 7.01
C LEU A 262 40.87 -16.31 7.86
N ALA A 263 40.33 -16.81 8.98
CA ALA A 263 41.01 -17.79 9.82
C ALA A 263 41.30 -19.10 9.05
N ASP A 264 40.31 -19.64 8.35
CA ASP A 264 40.44 -20.87 7.55
C ASP A 264 41.47 -20.70 6.42
N THR A 265 41.46 -19.54 5.76
CA THR A 265 42.42 -19.21 4.69
C THR A 265 43.84 -19.09 5.23
N LEU A 266 44.03 -18.39 6.35
CA LEU A 266 45.35 -18.27 7.00
C LEU A 266 45.86 -19.64 7.46
N GLU A 267 45.00 -20.47 8.04
CA GLU A 267 45.36 -21.83 8.45
C GLU A 267 45.78 -22.69 7.24
N SER A 268 45.04 -22.60 6.13
CA SER A 268 45.40 -23.30 4.89
C SER A 268 46.74 -22.84 4.32
N ILE A 269 47.02 -21.54 4.32
CA ILE A 269 48.31 -20.98 3.89
C ILE A 269 49.43 -21.46 4.80
N LEU A 270 49.25 -21.40 6.13
CA LEU A 270 50.24 -21.84 7.10
C LEU A 270 50.55 -23.34 6.99
N LYS A 271 49.57 -24.18 6.63
CA LYS A 271 49.77 -25.63 6.37
C LYS A 271 50.53 -25.91 5.08
N GLN A 272 50.47 -25.01 4.10
CA GLN A 272 51.16 -25.14 2.81
C GLN A 272 52.57 -24.54 2.81
N LEU A 273 52.95 -23.80 3.84
CA LEU A 273 54.32 -23.31 4.00
C LEU A 273 55.27 -24.48 4.32
N PRO A 274 56.41 -24.59 3.61
CA PRO A 274 57.40 -25.62 3.90
C PRO A 274 57.92 -25.44 5.33
N LYS A 275 57.98 -26.52 6.10
CA LYS A 275 58.65 -26.55 7.40
C LYS A 275 60.16 -26.60 7.15
N GLU A 276 60.85 -25.51 7.44
CA GLU A 276 62.33 -25.47 7.53
C GLU A 276 62.83 -26.29 8.73
#